data_AF-A0A6P1HIL3-F1
#
_entry.id   AF-A0A6P1HIL3-F1
#
_cell.length_a   1.000
_cell.length_b   1.000
_cell.length_c   1.000
_cell.angle_alpha   90.00
_cell.angle_beta   90.00
_cell.angle_gamma   90.00
#
_symmetry.space_group_name_H-M   'P 1'
#
loop_
_entity.id
_entity.type
_entity.pdbx_description
1 polymer ?
#
loop_
_entity_poly.entity_id
_entity_poly.type
_entity_poly.pdbx_seq_one_letter_code
_entity_poly.pdbx_strand_id
1 'polypeptide(L)'
;MQEKTDTFSESKEMAIKETPIEKVSTVYRYHGAARYDIVAGVEPNGEEGFAFVEKAKATEEQEQLNISYVSKQNTVSKDQILSQWRNNCQGCDFEKITPAIDNQKPLWEITYYDPQSRYVFDYYYMKNAKKYEQYRLKQ
;
A
#
# COMPACT_ATOMS: atom_id res chain seq x y z
N MET A 1 -18.29 26.47 12.69
CA MET A 1 -17.27 26.12 11.68
C MET A 1 -17.15 24.61 11.72
N GLN A 2 -17.60 23.93 10.66
CA GLN A 2 -17.62 22.47 10.62
C GLN A 2 -16.28 22.05 10.02
N GLU A 3 -15.35 21.62 10.89
CA GLU A 3 -14.04 21.16 10.46
C GLU A 3 -14.23 20.00 9.47
N LYS A 4 -13.60 20.14 8.31
CA LYS A 4 -13.55 19.08 7.30
C LYS A 4 -12.83 17.90 7.93
N THR A 5 -13.59 16.94 8.45
CA THR A 5 -13.07 15.73 9.09
C THR A 5 -12.06 15.10 8.15
N ASP A 6 -10.81 15.03 8.59
CA ASP A 6 -9.70 14.44 7.84
C ASP A 6 -10.11 13.01 7.45
N THR A 7 -10.18 12.75 6.14
CA THR A 7 -10.81 11.55 5.56
C THR A 7 -10.17 10.24 6.04
N PHE A 8 -9.03 10.34 6.73
CA PHE A 8 -8.26 9.23 7.25
C PHE A 8 -8.12 9.22 8.78
N SER A 9 -8.79 10.12 9.53
CA SER A 9 -8.62 10.23 11.00
C SER A 9 -8.79 8.88 11.71
N GLU A 10 -9.88 8.18 11.42
CA GLU A 10 -10.18 6.87 12.01
C GLU A 10 -9.07 5.84 11.72
N SER A 11 -8.59 5.81 10.47
CA SER A 11 -7.54 4.87 10.04
C SER A 11 -6.18 5.20 10.70
N LYS A 12 -5.89 6.49 10.92
CA LYS A 12 -4.69 6.95 11.65
C LYS A 12 -4.76 6.57 13.13
N GLU A 13 -5.89 6.82 13.78
CA GLU A 13 -6.11 6.46 15.18
C GLU A 13 -6.00 4.95 15.39
N MET A 14 -6.60 4.16 14.50
CA MET A 14 -6.51 2.70 14.56
C MET A 14 -5.07 2.21 14.36
N ALA A 15 -4.34 2.77 13.40
CA ALA A 15 -2.93 2.42 13.19
C ALA A 15 -2.08 2.71 14.43
N ILE A 16 -2.30 3.84 15.11
CA ILE A 16 -1.57 4.19 16.34
C ILE A 16 -1.98 3.28 17.52
N LYS A 17 -3.26 2.91 17.60
CA LYS A 17 -3.79 2.12 18.72
C LYS A 17 -3.42 0.63 18.63
N GLU A 18 -3.42 0.08 17.43
CA GLU A 18 -3.34 -1.37 17.20
C GLU A 18 -2.00 -1.81 16.59
N THR A 19 -1.08 -0.88 16.30
CA THR A 19 0.26 -1.19 15.76
C THR A 19 1.37 -0.40 16.49
N PRO A 20 2.65 -0.73 16.27
CA PRO A 20 3.76 0.00 16.87
C PRO A 20 3.95 1.45 16.38
N ILE A 21 3.18 1.92 15.39
CA ILE A 21 3.30 3.28 14.83
C ILE A 21 2.89 4.32 15.88
N GLU A 22 3.76 5.28 16.18
CA GLU A 22 3.44 6.43 17.03
C GLU A 22 3.13 7.68 16.21
N LYS A 23 3.85 7.86 15.08
CA LYS A 23 3.72 9.03 14.21
C LYS A 23 3.37 8.62 12.80
N VAL A 24 2.22 9.07 12.31
CA VAL A 24 1.80 8.85 10.93
C VAL A 24 2.56 9.79 10.00
N SER A 25 3.20 9.24 8.98
CA SER A 25 3.91 9.99 7.93
C SER A 25 3.01 10.25 6.72
N THR A 26 2.29 9.23 6.26
CA THR A 26 1.45 9.31 5.05
C THR A 26 0.38 8.23 5.10
N VAL A 27 -0.77 8.50 4.49
CA VAL A 27 -1.82 7.51 4.28
C VAL A 27 -2.06 7.34 2.79
N TYR A 28 -2.02 6.10 2.30
CA TYR A 28 -2.36 5.74 0.94
C TYR A 28 -3.74 5.12 0.91
N ARG A 29 -4.51 5.42 -0.12
CA ARG A 29 -5.77 4.72 -0.38
C ARG A 29 -5.54 3.64 -1.42
N TYR A 30 -5.96 2.43 -1.11
CA TYR A 30 -5.85 1.28 -1.99
C TYR A 30 -7.24 0.67 -2.25
N HIS A 31 -7.49 0.33 -3.51
CA HIS A 31 -8.75 -0.23 -3.99
C HIS A 31 -8.48 -1.59 -4.63
N GLY A 32 -8.48 -2.65 -3.81
CA GLY A 32 -8.42 -4.04 -4.27
C GLY A 32 -9.80 -4.70 -4.21
N ALA A 33 -9.85 -5.96 -3.78
CA ALA A 33 -11.13 -6.66 -3.50
C ALA A 33 -11.94 -5.95 -2.40
N ALA A 34 -11.25 -5.39 -1.42
CA ALA A 34 -11.78 -4.45 -0.44
C ALA A 34 -11.00 -3.13 -0.49
N ARG A 35 -11.57 -2.08 0.11
CA ARG A 35 -10.89 -0.80 0.25
C ARG A 35 -10.00 -0.85 1.49
N TYR A 36 -8.75 -0.43 1.34
CA TYR A 36 -7.82 -0.29 2.45
C TYR A 36 -7.30 1.15 2.51
N ASP A 37 -7.14 1.65 3.74
CA ASP A 37 -6.29 2.81 4.01
C ASP A 37 -4.97 2.27 4.58
N ILE A 38 -3.86 2.53 3.89
CA ILE A 38 -2.53 2.04 4.24
C ILE A 38 -1.76 3.18 4.90
N VAL A 39 -1.54 3.07 6.19
CA VAL A 39 -0.88 4.08 7.01
C VAL A 39 0.61 3.76 7.10
N ALA A 40 1.45 4.60 6.50
CA ALA A 40 2.88 4.59 6.70
C ALA A 40 3.23 5.48 7.89
N GLY A 41 4.08 4.99 8.79
CA GLY A 41 4.46 5.74 9.97
C GLY A 41 5.76 5.27 10.60
N VAL A 42 6.10 5.92 11.71
CA VAL A 42 7.34 5.73 12.47
C VAL A 42 6.99 5.24 13.87
N GLU A 43 7.74 4.24 14.32
CA GLU A 43 7.74 3.67 15.68
C GLU A 43 8.58 4.51 16.66
N PRO A 44 8.43 4.34 17.98
CA PRO A 44 9.21 5.08 18.98
C PRO A 44 10.73 4.89 18.89
N ASN A 45 11.18 3.73 18.41
CA ASN A 45 12.60 3.40 18.18
C ASN A 45 13.17 4.07 16.90
N GLY A 46 12.34 4.78 16.13
CA GLY A 46 12.71 5.40 14.85
C GLY A 46 12.57 4.46 13.64
N GLU A 47 12.14 3.21 13.82
CA GLU A 47 11.82 2.31 12.73
C GLU A 47 10.55 2.75 12.01
N GLU A 48 10.42 2.38 10.73
CA GLU A 48 9.25 2.69 9.94
C GLU A 48 8.43 1.42 9.67
N GLY A 49 7.14 1.59 9.41
CA GLY A 49 6.28 0.47 9.04
C GLY A 49 5.01 0.90 8.32
N PHE A 50 4.23 -0.10 7.91
CA PHE A 50 2.95 0.07 7.24
C PHE A 50 1.86 -0.69 7.99
N ALA A 51 0.80 0.02 8.36
CA ALA A 51 -0.43 -0.56 8.86
C ALA A 51 -1.49 -0.55 7.76
N PHE A 52 -2.09 -1.70 7.47
CA PHE A 52 -3.14 -1.85 6.47
C PHE A 52 -4.48 -1.96 7.19
N VAL A 53 -5.28 -0.91 7.09
CA VAL A 53 -6.59 -0.82 7.73
C VAL A 53 -7.67 -1.12 6.70
N GLU A 54 -8.33 -2.27 6.84
CA GLU A 54 -9.48 -2.60 6.00
C GLU A 54 -10.64 -1.65 6.31
N LYS A 55 -11.32 -1.14 5.28
CA LYS A 55 -12.52 -0.32 5.45
C LYS A 55 -13.73 -1.21 5.16
N ALA A 56 -14.56 -1.43 6.18
CA ALA A 56 -15.83 -2.14 6.03
C ALA A 56 -16.69 -1.49 4.93
N LYS A 57 -17.42 -2.32 4.19
CA LYS A 57 -18.47 -1.82 3.29
C LYS A 57 -19.58 -1.23 4.15
N ALA A 58 -20.16 -0.12 3.72
CA ALA A 58 -21.15 0.65 4.48
C ALA A 58 -22.45 -0.10 4.85
N THR A 59 -22.60 -1.36 4.44
CA THR A 59 -23.81 -2.19 4.56
C THR A 59 -23.69 -3.35 5.53
N GLU A 60 -22.50 -3.65 6.06
CA GLU A 60 -22.28 -4.78 6.98
C GLU A 60 -22.00 -4.27 8.39
N GLU A 61 -22.72 -4.81 9.37
CA GLU A 61 -22.63 -4.48 10.80
C GLU A 61 -21.20 -4.69 11.30
N GLN A 62 -20.43 -3.61 11.49
CA GLN A 62 -19.18 -3.50 12.28
C GLN A 62 -18.37 -4.81 12.45
N GLU A 63 -18.20 -5.58 11.39
CA GLU A 63 -17.34 -6.75 11.42
C GLU A 63 -15.93 -6.21 11.67
N GLN A 64 -15.26 -6.82 12.65
CA GLN A 64 -13.98 -6.39 13.20
C GLN A 64 -13.07 -5.90 12.07
N LEU A 65 -12.77 -4.59 12.07
CA LEU A 65 -11.90 -4.00 11.06
C LEU A 65 -10.55 -4.70 11.15
N ASN A 66 -10.21 -5.47 10.13
CA ASN A 66 -8.95 -6.19 10.09
C ASN A 66 -7.83 -5.19 9.89
N ILE A 67 -6.91 -5.15 10.86
CA ILE A 67 -5.66 -4.42 10.74
C ILE A 67 -4.50 -5.40 10.65
N SER A 68 -3.59 -5.16 9.70
CA SER A 68 -2.32 -5.88 9.62
C SER A 68 -1.16 -4.90 9.61
N TYR A 69 -0.01 -5.34 10.12
CA TYR A 69 1.18 -4.50 10.24
C TYR A 69 2.39 -5.20 9.62
N VAL A 70 3.24 -4.42 8.96
CA VAL A 70 4.58 -4.86 8.54
C VAL A 70 5.61 -3.77 8.85
N SER A 71 6.64 -4.14 9.61
CA SER A 71 7.82 -3.28 9.78
C SER A 71 8.60 -3.19 8.48
N LYS A 72 9.08 -1.99 8.14
CA LYS A 72 9.87 -1.72 6.93
C LYS A 72 11.15 -2.53 6.90
N GLN A 73 11.70 -2.92 8.06
CA GLN A 73 12.88 -3.81 8.13
C GLN A 73 12.62 -5.20 7.54
N ASN A 74 11.37 -5.66 7.60
CA ASN A 74 10.93 -6.93 7.00
C ASN A 74 10.46 -6.76 5.55
N THR A 75 10.68 -5.59 4.94
CA THR A 75 10.29 -5.29 3.57
C THR A 75 11.48 -4.88 2.73
N VAL A 76 11.41 -5.20 1.45
CA VAL A 76 12.26 -4.63 0.43
C VAL A 76 11.82 -3.17 0.23
N SER A 77 12.79 -2.28 0.23
CA SER A 77 12.53 -0.85 0.06
C SER A 77 11.93 -0.54 -1.32
N LYS A 78 11.21 0.58 -1.39
CA LYS A 78 10.68 1.14 -2.63
C LYS A 78 11.77 1.27 -3.72
N ASP A 79 12.95 1.76 -3.37
CA ASP A 79 14.04 1.97 -4.34
C ASP A 79 14.60 0.67 -4.89
N GLN A 80 14.72 -0.36 -4.04
CA GLN A 80 15.15 -1.70 -4.47
C GLN A 80 14.14 -2.33 -5.44
N ILE A 81 12.85 -2.25 -5.13
CA ILE A 81 11.77 -2.74 -6.01
C ILE A 81 11.79 -2.00 -7.35
N LEU A 82 11.90 -0.67 -7.33
CA LEU A 82 11.97 0.14 -8.53
C LEU A 82 13.19 -0.18 -9.38
N SER A 83 14.36 -0.37 -8.76
CA SER A 83 15.57 -0.76 -9.47
C SER A 83 15.41 -2.13 -10.15
N GLN A 84 14.83 -3.11 -9.45
CA GLN A 84 14.56 -4.42 -10.03
C GLN A 84 13.55 -4.35 -11.19
N TRP A 85 12.47 -3.58 -11.03
CA TRP A 85 11.46 -3.41 -12.07
C TRP A 85 12.04 -2.73 -13.32
N ARG A 86 12.81 -1.64 -13.18
CA ARG A 86 13.48 -0.95 -14.29
C ARG A 86 14.41 -1.85 -15.07
N ASN A 87 15.14 -2.74 -14.39
CA ASN A 87 16.00 -3.72 -15.06
C ASN A 87 15.23 -4.73 -15.93
N ASN A 88 13.96 -4.99 -15.60
CA ASN A 88 13.12 -5.95 -16.30
C ASN A 88 12.25 -5.33 -17.40
N CYS A 89 12.04 -4.01 -17.40
CA CYS A 89 11.35 -3.31 -18.49
C CYS A 89 12.15 -2.10 -18.99
N GLN A 90 12.90 -2.33 -20.07
CA GLN A 90 13.52 -1.24 -20.82
C GLN A 90 12.47 -0.64 -21.77
N GLY A 91 12.16 0.65 -21.59
CA GLY A 91 11.16 1.37 -22.39
C GLY A 91 9.75 1.43 -21.79
N CYS A 92 9.59 1.10 -20.51
CA CYS A 92 8.36 1.41 -19.77
C CYS A 92 8.42 2.83 -19.18
N ASP A 93 7.30 3.54 -19.25
CA ASP A 93 7.13 4.86 -18.63
C ASP A 93 6.54 4.70 -17.23
N PHE A 94 7.38 4.90 -16.21
CA PHE A 94 7.00 4.80 -14.80
C PHE A 94 6.00 5.90 -14.40
N GLU A 95 4.86 5.51 -13.82
CA GLU A 95 3.87 6.45 -13.28
C GLU A 95 4.06 6.62 -11.76
N LYS A 96 3.91 5.52 -11.01
CA LYS A 96 3.98 5.54 -9.55
C LYS A 96 4.29 4.18 -8.95
N ILE A 97 4.70 4.21 -7.68
CA ILE A 97 4.76 3.03 -6.81
C ILE A 97 4.13 3.37 -5.47
N THR A 98 3.20 2.52 -5.03
CA THR A 98 2.45 2.67 -3.78
C THR A 98 2.36 1.34 -3.05
N PRO A 99 2.25 1.35 -1.72
CA PRO A 99 1.94 0.12 -1.01
C PRO A 99 0.55 -0.37 -1.40
N ALA A 100 0.36 -1.69 -1.37
CA ALA A 100 -0.85 -2.40 -1.74
C ALA A 100 -1.03 -3.61 -0.83
N ILE A 101 -2.21 -4.21 -0.85
CA ILE A 101 -2.50 -5.43 -0.12
C ILE A 101 -3.49 -6.29 -0.90
N ASP A 102 -3.22 -7.58 -0.98
CA ASP A 102 -4.18 -8.54 -1.52
C ASP A 102 -4.13 -9.83 -0.69
N ASN A 103 -5.31 -10.34 -0.29
CA ASN A 103 -5.41 -11.54 0.55
C ASN A 103 -4.47 -11.50 1.77
N GLN A 104 -4.45 -10.36 2.48
CA GLN A 104 -3.56 -10.07 3.62
C GLN A 104 -2.05 -10.13 3.33
N LYS A 105 -1.64 -10.10 2.05
CA LYS A 105 -0.23 -10.05 1.65
C LYS A 105 0.16 -8.60 1.40
N PRO A 106 1.16 -8.05 2.12
CA PRO A 106 1.72 -6.74 1.82
C PRO A 106 2.46 -6.75 0.48
N LEU A 107 2.09 -5.82 -0.40
CA LEU A 107 2.61 -5.71 -1.77
C LEU A 107 3.08 -4.29 -2.08
N TRP A 108 3.97 -4.17 -3.05
CA TRP A 108 4.20 -2.94 -3.79
C TRP A 108 3.43 -3.02 -5.11
N GLU A 109 2.61 -2.03 -5.40
CA GLU A 109 1.98 -1.82 -6.71
C GLU A 109 2.82 -0.81 -7.49
N ILE A 110 3.32 -1.21 -8.65
CA ILE A 110 3.96 -0.32 -9.63
C ILE A 110 2.96 -0.10 -10.76
N THR A 111 2.64 1.16 -11.02
CA THR A 111 1.83 1.55 -12.17
C THR A 111 2.72 2.19 -13.22
N TYR A 112 2.53 1.83 -14.50
CA TYR A 112 3.35 2.30 -15.61
C TYR A 112 2.66 2.11 -16.95
N TYR A 113 3.18 2.76 -17.99
CA TYR A 113 2.86 2.44 -19.39
C TYR A 113 3.94 1.55 -19.98
N ASP A 114 3.54 0.45 -20.61
CA ASP A 114 4.50 -0.42 -21.30
C ASP A 114 4.86 0.11 -22.70
N PRO A 115 5.84 -0.48 -23.43
CA PRO A 115 6.24 -0.01 -24.75
C PRO A 115 5.13 -0.01 -25.82
N GLN A 116 3.98 -0.63 -25.54
CA GLN A 116 2.79 -0.61 -26.40
C GLN A 116 1.74 0.40 -25.90
N SER A 117 2.15 1.32 -25.02
CA SER A 117 1.31 2.34 -24.37
C SER A 117 0.12 1.76 -23.60
N ARG A 118 0.21 0.51 -23.14
CA ARG A 118 -0.83 -0.08 -22.29
C ARG A 118 -0.60 0.33 -20.85
N TYR A 119 -1.67 0.64 -20.12
CA TYR A 119 -1.59 0.93 -18.69
C TYR A 119 -1.50 -0.38 -17.90
N VAL A 120 -0.42 -0.53 -17.12
CA VAL A 120 -0.07 -1.77 -16.43
C VAL A 120 0.07 -1.55 -14.93
N PHE A 121 -0.42 -2.52 -14.16
CA PHE A 121 -0.20 -2.65 -12.72
C PHE A 121 0.60 -3.91 -12.46
N ASP A 122 1.79 -3.77 -11.89
CA ASP A 122 2.59 -4.89 -11.40
C ASP A 122 2.60 -4.92 -9.87
N TYR A 123 2.34 -6.09 -9.31
CA TYR A 123 2.34 -6.32 -7.87
C TYR A 123 3.54 -7.16 -7.48
N TYR A 124 4.26 -6.73 -6.44
CA TYR A 124 5.44 -7.42 -5.92
C TYR A 124 5.33 -7.62 -4.42
N TYR A 125 5.74 -8.77 -3.91
CA TYR A 125 5.78 -9.02 -2.48
C TYR A 125 6.74 -8.06 -1.77
N MET A 126 6.25 -7.35 -0.75
CA MET A 126 7.11 -6.50 0.07
C MET A 126 8.23 -7.31 0.73
N LYS A 127 7.99 -8.56 1.14
CA LYS A 127 8.99 -9.38 1.85
C LYS A 127 10.23 -9.76 1.04
N ASN A 128 10.14 -9.87 -0.29
CA ASN A 128 11.22 -10.46 -1.10
C ASN A 128 11.27 -10.01 -2.57
N ALA A 129 10.48 -9.00 -2.96
CA ALA A 129 10.39 -8.46 -4.31
C ALA A 129 10.09 -9.49 -5.42
N LYS A 130 9.55 -10.67 -5.08
CA LYS A 130 9.02 -11.60 -6.08
C LYS A 130 7.74 -11.02 -6.67
N LYS A 131 7.60 -11.15 -7.99
CA LYS A 131 6.38 -10.77 -8.69
C LYS A 131 5.21 -11.62 -8.19
N TYR A 132 4.11 -10.95 -7.85
CA TYR A 132 2.88 -11.56 -7.40
C TYR A 132 1.89 -11.68 -8.55
N GLU A 133 1.56 -10.55 -9.18
CA GLU A 133 0.53 -10.48 -10.22
C GLU A 133 0.79 -9.31 -11.17
N GLN A 134 0.17 -9.35 -12.35
CA GLN A 134 0.20 -8.28 -13.35
C GLN A 134 -1.17 -8.11 -14.00
N TYR A 135 -1.63 -6.86 -14.10
CA TYR A 135 -2.81 -6.51 -14.86
C TYR A 135 -2.44 -5.54 -15.96
N ARG A 136 -2.94 -5.79 -17.18
CA ARG A 136 -2.80 -4.87 -18.31
C ARG A 136 -4.19 -4.43 -18.75
N LEU A 137 -4.48 -3.15 -18.64
CA LEU A 137 -5.74 -2.62 -19.15
C LEU A 137 -5.58 -2.45 -20.66
N LYS A 138 -6.38 -3.20 -21.42
CA LYS A 138 -6.57 -2.92 -22.85
C LYS A 138 -7.50 -1.71 -22.94
N GLN A 139 -7.04 -0.68 -23.65
CA GLN A 139 -7.92 0.39 -24.11
C GLN A 139 -8.81 -0.12 -25.24
#